data_AF-A0A441WFV5-F1
#
_entry.id   AF-A0A441WFV5-F1
#
_cell.length_a   1.000
_cell.length_b   1.000
_cell.length_c   1.000
_cell.angle_alpha   90.00
_cell.angle_beta   90.00
_cell.angle_gamma   90.00
#
_symmetry.space_group_name_H-M   'P 1'
#
loop_
_entity.id
_entity.type
_entity.pdbx_description
1 polymer ?
#
loop_
_entity_poly.entity_id
_entity_poly.type
_entity_poly.pdbx_seq_one_letter_code
_entity_poly.pdbx_strand_id
1 'polypeptide(L)' 'MRTLTGLVFGLALVAASLTGGARAEVKMSGSFVADATCPATQAIKSGRNPGNIATDAGQSYELLAGNKGAPTHYLIRVPG' A
#
# COMPACT_ATOMS: atom_id res chain seq x y z
N MET A 1 -19.98 -35.32 -22.88
CA MET A 1 -19.70 -35.03 -21.46
C MET A 1 -18.31 -34.44 -21.25
N ARG A 2 -17.22 -35.03 -21.79
CA ARG A 2 -15.84 -34.50 -21.69
C ARG A 2 -15.62 -33.05 -22.17
N THR A 3 -16.29 -32.63 -23.25
CA THR A 3 -16.20 -31.26 -23.80
C THR A 3 -16.94 -30.22 -22.96
N LEU A 4 -18.07 -30.60 -22.35
CA LEU A 4 -18.88 -29.71 -21.52
C LEU A 4 -18.13 -29.37 -20.21
N THR A 5 -17.46 -30.36 -19.62
CA THR A 5 -16.66 -30.18 -18.40
C THR A 5 -15.47 -29.25 -18.64
N GLY A 6 -14.78 -29.39 -19.78
CA GLY A 6 -13.65 -28.52 -20.15
C GLY A 6 -14.07 -27.06 -20.37
N LEU A 7 -15.25 -26.83 -20.97
CA LEU A 7 -15.80 -25.49 -21.17
C LEU A 7 -16.14 -24.81 -19.84
N VAL A 8 -16.77 -25.54 -18.91
CA VAL A 8 -17.12 -25.03 -17.58
C VAL A 8 -15.87 -24.67 -16.79
N PHE A 9 -14.82 -25.51 -16.84
CA PHE A 9 -13.54 -25.21 -16.19
C PHE A 9 -12.84 -24.00 -16.80
N GLY A 10 -12.83 -23.88 -18.14
CA GLY A 10 -12.23 -22.72 -18.81
C GLY A 10 -12.93 -21.41 -18.45
N LEU A 11 -14.27 -21.43 -18.41
CA LEU A 11 -15.06 -20.25 -18.04
C LEU A 11 -14.85 -19.85 -16.57
N ALA A 12 -14.75 -20.82 -15.66
CA ALA A 12 -14.46 -20.57 -14.25
C ALA A 12 -13.06 -19.96 -14.05
N LEU A 13 -12.06 -20.40 -14.83
CA LEU A 13 -10.70 -19.87 -14.74
C LEU A 13 -10.61 -18.42 -15.24
N VAL A 14 -11.34 -18.09 -16.31
CA VAL A 14 -11.45 -16.71 -16.82
C VAL A 14 -12.20 -15.82 -15.83
N ALA A 15 -13.29 -16.31 -15.23
CA ALA A 15 -14.01 -15.57 -14.20
C ALA A 15 -13.14 -15.27 -12.96
N ALA A 16 -12.28 -16.21 -12.55
CA ALA A 16 -11.38 -16.04 -11.43
C ALA A 16 -10.24 -15.05 -11.70
N SER A 17 -9.78 -14.88 -12.94
CA SER A 17 -8.74 -13.89 -13.27
C SER A 17 -9.24 -12.45 -13.36
N LEU A 18 -10.57 -12.26 -13.46
CA LEU A 18 -11.22 -10.95 -13.45
C LEU A 18 -11.34 -10.32 -12.04
N THR A 19 -11.19 -11.11 -10.98
CA THR A 19 -11.11 -10.56 -9.62
C THR A 19 -9.73 -9.96 -9.43
N GLY A 20 -9.59 -8.65 -9.71
CA GLY A 20 -8.34 -7.92 -9.51
C GLY A 20 -7.74 -8.20 -8.13
N GLY A 21 -6.43 -8.47 -8.09
CA GLY A 21 -5.76 -8.88 -6.87
C GLY A 21 -6.03 -7.92 -5.72
N ALA A 22 -6.35 -8.46 -4.54
CA ALA A 22 -6.54 -7.68 -3.33
C ALA A 22 -5.25 -6.87 -3.07
N ARG A 23 -5.31 -5.57 -3.33
CA ARG A 23 -4.21 -4.65 -3.02
C ARG A 23 -4.17 -4.52 -1.51
N ALA A 24 -2.98 -4.65 -0.92
CA ALA A 24 -2.77 -4.46 0.52
C ALA A 24 -2.88 -2.98 0.95
N GLU A 25 -3.43 -2.13 0.09
CA GLU A 25 -3.61 -0.70 0.29
C GLU A 25 -4.90 -0.24 -0.41
N VAL A 26 -5.58 0.72 0.21
CA VAL A 26 -6.74 1.43 -0.33
C VAL A 26 -6.30 2.86 -0.61
N LYS A 27 -6.43 3.32 -1.85
CA LYS A 27 -6.08 4.70 -2.22
C LYS A 27 -6.90 5.69 -1.39
N MET A 28 -6.21 6.71 -0.90
CA MET A 28 -6.78 7.80 -0.10
C MET A 28 -6.10 9.11 -0.50
N SER A 29 -6.69 10.24 -0.13
CA SER A 29 -6.13 11.56 -0.39
C SER A 29 -6.30 12.45 0.84
N GLY A 30 -5.43 13.45 0.96
CA GLY A 30 -5.36 14.36 2.09
C GLY A 30 -3.91 14.64 2.47
N SER A 31 -3.71 15.18 3.67
CA SER A 31 -2.39 15.37 4.23
C SER A 31 -2.39 15.23 5.75
N PHE A 32 -1.21 14.92 6.29
CA PHE A 32 -0.95 14.98 7.73
C PHE A 32 0.10 16.04 8.01
N VAL A 33 -0.11 16.85 9.04
CA VAL A 33 0.92 17.75 9.56
C VAL A 33 1.64 17.03 10.69
N ALA A 34 2.96 16.93 10.61
CA ALA A 34 3.74 16.32 11.67
C ALA A 34 3.82 17.27 12.87
N ASP A 35 3.44 16.80 14.05
CA ASP A 35 3.56 17.56 15.30
C ASP A 35 5.03 17.67 15.74
N ALA A 36 5.83 16.64 15.45
CA ALA A 36 7.22 16.55 15.86
C ALA A 36 8.11 16.00 14.73
N THR A 37 9.41 16.28 14.87
CA THR A 37 10.46 15.66 14.07
C THR A 37 10.67 14.23 14.54
N CYS A 38 10.44 13.24 13.67
CA CYS A 38 10.52 11.83 14.00
C CYS A 38 11.35 11.07 12.96
N PRO A 39 12.48 10.45 13.35
CA PRO A 39 13.27 9.64 12.43
C PRO A 39 12.57 8.32 12.09
N ALA A 40 12.65 7.90 10.84
CA ALA A 40 12.16 6.59 10.41
C ALA A 40 13.09 5.47 10.91
N THR A 41 12.53 4.30 11.23
CA THR A 41 13.30 3.14 11.70
C THR A 41 14.30 2.67 10.65
N GLN A 42 15.59 2.80 10.94
CA GLN A 42 16.67 2.51 9.99
C GLN A 42 16.71 1.03 9.61
N ALA A 43 17.02 0.74 8.34
CA ALA A 43 17.15 -0.62 7.85
C ALA A 43 18.61 -1.09 7.95
N ILE A 44 18.96 -1.69 9.09
CA ILE A 44 20.34 -2.10 9.43
C ILE A 44 20.97 -3.04 8.39
N LYS A 45 20.19 -3.95 7.80
CA LYS A 45 20.71 -5.01 6.90
C LYS A 45 20.51 -4.74 5.42
N SER A 46 19.45 -4.01 5.05
CA SER A 46 19.04 -3.90 3.64
C SER A 46 19.30 -2.54 3.01
N GLY A 47 19.70 -1.52 3.77
CA GLY A 47 19.93 -0.15 3.26
C GLY A 47 18.68 0.59 2.75
N ARG A 48 17.54 -0.09 2.59
CA ARG A 48 16.26 0.48 2.14
C ARG A 48 15.76 1.68 2.95
N ASN A 49 16.17 1.81 4.21
CA ASN A 49 16.01 3.03 4.97
C ASN A 49 17.40 3.46 5.52
N PRO A 50 18.08 4.40 4.86
CA PRO A 50 19.45 4.79 5.17
C PRO A 50 19.62 5.60 6.47
N GLY A 51 18.51 5.96 7.13
CA GLY A 51 18.53 6.57 8.46
C GLY A 51 18.61 8.10 8.50
N ASN A 52 18.62 8.75 7.34
CA ASN A 52 18.43 10.19 7.17
C ASN A 52 16.98 10.56 6.79
N ILE A 53 16.05 9.60 6.87
CA ILE A 53 14.63 9.84 6.60
C ILE A 53 13.94 10.21 7.91
N ALA A 54 13.33 11.39 7.97
CA ALA A 54 12.58 11.87 9.12
C ALA A 54 11.39 12.73 8.67
N THR A 55 10.38 12.85 9.54
CA THR A 55 9.41 13.96 9.46
C THR A 55 10.00 15.21 10.08
N ASP A 56 9.48 16.37 9.72
CA ASP A 56 9.81 17.68 10.26
C ASP A 56 8.58 18.29 10.92
N ALA A 57 8.73 18.81 12.13
CA ALA A 57 7.63 19.45 12.86
C ALA A 57 7.02 20.60 12.05
N GLY A 58 5.69 20.64 12.00
CA GLY A 58 4.91 21.61 11.23
C GLY A 58 4.80 21.32 9.73
N GLN A 59 5.52 20.32 9.18
CA GLN A 59 5.42 20.02 7.76
C GLN A 59 4.23 19.15 7.39
N SER A 60 3.65 19.45 6.22
CA SER A 60 2.53 18.72 5.65
C SER A 60 3.03 17.64 4.69
N TYR A 61 2.56 16.41 4.88
CA TYR A 61 2.91 15.24 4.07
C TYR A 61 1.68 14.69 3.34
N GLU A 62 1.82 14.43 2.05
CA GLU A 62 0.75 13.89 1.19
C GLU A 62 0.36 12.48 1.64
N LEU A 63 -0.94 12.24 1.85
CA LEU A 63 -1.52 10.91 2.06
C LEU A 63 -1.78 10.24 0.71
N LEU A 64 -1.21 9.04 0.53
CA LEU A 64 -1.34 8.25 -0.70
C LEU A 64 -2.35 7.09 -0.54
N ALA A 65 -2.33 6.43 0.62
CA ALA A 65 -3.16 5.25 0.86
C ALA A 65 -3.26 4.90 2.36
N GLY A 66 -4.22 4.05 2.70
CA GLY A 66 -4.29 3.34 3.98
C GLY A 66 -4.20 1.83 3.77
N ASN A 67 -3.76 1.08 4.77
CA ASN A 67 -3.61 -0.38 4.62
C ASN A 67 -4.93 -1.15 4.40
N LYS A 68 -6.09 -0.55 4.75
CA LYS A 68 -7.44 -1.11 4.57
C LYS A 68 -8.49 0.01 4.62
N GLY A 69 -9.77 -0.32 4.36
CA GLY A 69 -10.86 0.67 4.31
C GLY A 69 -11.07 1.48 5.61
N ALA A 70 -10.84 0.86 6.77
CA ALA A 70 -10.71 1.54 8.06
C ALA A 70 -9.24 1.42 8.52
N PRO A 71 -8.35 2.27 8.00
CA PRO A 71 -6.91 2.06 8.09
C PRO A 71 -6.40 2.17 9.52
N THR A 72 -5.43 1.33 9.86
CA THR A 72 -4.63 1.47 11.09
C THR A 72 -3.23 2.01 10.81
N HIS A 73 -2.81 1.97 9.55
CA HIS A 73 -1.53 2.51 9.08
C HIS A 73 -1.79 3.28 7.79
N TYR A 74 -1.12 4.42 7.65
CA TYR A 74 -1.22 5.31 6.51
C TYR A 74 0.11 5.36 5.77
N LEU A 75 0.03 5.44 4.45
CA LEU A 75 1.17 5.66 3.57
C LEU A 75 1.22 7.14 3.22
N ILE A 76 2.23 7.83 3.77
CA ILE A 76 2.52 9.22 3.45
C ILE A 76 3.79 9.33 2.61
N ARG A 77 3.89 10.38 1.79
CA ARG A 77 5.12 10.71 1.06
C ARG A 77 6.03 11.59 1.91
N VAL A 78 7.17 11.06 2.33
CA VAL A 78 8.25 11.82 2.98
C VAL A 78 9.37 12.04 1.95
N PRO A 79 9.74 13.29 1.59
CA PRO A 79 10.87 13.56 0.71
C PRO A 79 12.21 13.17 1.35
N GLY A 80 13.15 12.65 0.55
CA GLY A 80 14.47 12.22 1.01
C GLY A 80 15.11 11.18 0.11
#